data_AF-A0A218ZVD6-F1
#
_entry.id   AF-A0A218ZVD6-F1
#
_cell.length_a   1.000
_cell.length_b   1.000
_cell.length_c   1.000
_cell.angle_alpha   90.00
_cell.angle_beta   90.00
_cell.angle_gamma   90.00
#
_symmetry.space_group_name_H-M   'P 1'
#
loop_
_entity.id
_entity.type
_entity.pdbx_description
1 polymer ?
#
loop_
_entity_poly.entity_id
_entity_poly.type
_entity_poly.pdbx_seq_one_letter_code
_entity_poly.pdbx_strand_id
1 'polypeptide(L)'
;MTSKKIVRNALQRREMIVLENVRGLINITWKGDGRGSNYRFLLHNAFPYGMLASQIMYKGSWEGLPIIELTGKETRNTSKECSACGSLTRIEHDRILKCDSCGLEIDRDVNACINIAGRGRTRLKRSSKGLPAEAVKQSKDVEQMAGSQISTII
;
A
#
# COMPACT_ATOMS: atom_id res chain seq x y z
N MET A 1 17.24 8.11 4.79
CA MET A 1 17.38 8.48 3.36
C MET A 1 16.31 7.86 2.46
N THR A 2 15.84 6.63 2.68
CA THR A 2 14.93 5.92 1.75
C THR A 2 13.45 6.35 1.86
N SER A 3 12.86 6.37 3.07
CA SER A 3 11.44 6.74 3.26
C SER A 3 11.10 8.15 2.75
N LYS A 4 12.01 9.11 2.93
CA LYS A 4 11.84 10.50 2.43
C LYS A 4 11.85 10.56 0.90
N LYS A 5 12.66 9.74 0.24
CA LYS A 5 12.71 9.67 -1.23
C LYS A 5 11.41 9.07 -1.79
N ILE A 6 10.89 8.01 -1.17
CA ILE A 6 9.61 7.40 -1.56
C ILE A 6 8.46 8.41 -1.50
N VAL A 7 8.32 9.10 -0.36
CA VAL A 7 7.27 10.12 -0.17
C VAL A 7 7.41 11.27 -1.16
N ARG A 8 8.62 11.78 -1.37
CA ARG A 8 8.87 12.85 -2.35
C ARG A 8 8.55 12.45 -3.78
N ASN A 9 8.95 11.25 -4.20
CA ASN A 9 8.66 10.76 -5.54
C ASN A 9 7.15 10.63 -5.75
N ALA A 10 6.43 10.10 -4.77
CA ALA A 10 4.97 9.99 -4.84
C ALA A 10 4.29 11.37 -4.93
N LEU A 11 4.73 12.35 -4.14
CA LEU A 11 4.24 13.74 -4.23
C LEU A 11 4.48 14.36 -5.61
N GLN A 12 5.70 14.23 -6.14
CA GLN A 12 6.07 14.79 -7.45
C GLN A 12 5.24 14.17 -8.59
N ARG A 13 4.97 12.88 -8.51
CA ARG A 13 4.21 12.14 -9.53
C ARG A 13 2.70 12.21 -9.32
N ARG A 14 2.23 12.88 -8.25
CA ARG A 14 0.83 12.93 -7.82
C ARG A 14 0.23 11.54 -7.63
N GLU A 15 1.04 10.63 -7.08
CA GLU A 15 0.68 9.25 -6.81
C GLU A 15 0.31 9.06 -5.35
N MET A 16 -0.55 8.07 -5.09
CA MET A 16 -0.85 7.60 -3.73
C MET A 16 0.05 6.41 -3.39
N ILE A 17 0.43 6.26 -2.13
CA ILE A 17 1.17 5.08 -1.67
C ILE A 17 0.19 4.05 -1.11
N VAL A 18 0.38 2.79 -1.51
CA VAL A 18 -0.35 1.64 -0.95
C VAL A 18 0.67 0.75 -0.25
N LEU A 19 0.41 0.43 1.02
CA LEU A 19 1.26 -0.41 1.85
C LEU A 19 0.51 -1.68 2.26
N GLU A 20 1.23 -2.78 2.39
CA GLU A 20 0.74 -3.95 3.11
C GLU A 20 0.99 -3.83 4.61
N ASN A 21 0.06 -4.38 5.42
CA ASN A 21 0.28 -4.51 6.85
C ASN A 21 1.18 -5.71 7.16
N VAL A 22 2.46 -5.43 7.39
CA VAL A 22 3.51 -6.42 7.72
C VAL A 22 3.74 -6.61 9.21
N ARG A 23 2.95 -5.97 10.08
CA ARG A 23 3.16 -6.05 11.54
C ARG A 23 3.01 -7.47 12.10
N GLY A 24 2.32 -8.35 11.38
CA GLY A 24 2.14 -9.75 11.78
C GLY A 24 3.36 -10.64 11.53
N LEU A 25 4.39 -10.20 10.80
CA LEU A 25 5.54 -11.06 10.44
C LEU A 25 6.33 -11.56 11.64
N ILE A 26 6.44 -10.74 12.69
CA ILE A 26 7.09 -11.11 13.96
C ILE A 26 6.39 -12.25 14.70
N ASN A 27 5.09 -12.45 14.44
CA ASN A 27 4.29 -13.51 15.08
C ASN A 27 4.39 -14.86 14.33
N ILE A 28 5.15 -14.94 13.24
CA ILE A 28 5.37 -16.19 12.49
C ILE A 28 6.25 -17.16 13.28
N THR A 29 7.08 -16.65 14.20
CA THR A 29 7.97 -17.47 15.03
C THR A 29 7.50 -17.54 16.47
N TRP A 30 7.59 -18.71 17.08
CA TRP A 30 7.31 -18.91 18.51
C TRP A 30 8.40 -19.78 19.14
N LYS A 31 8.50 -19.80 20.48
CA LYS A 31 9.51 -20.64 21.15
C LYS A 31 9.18 -22.11 20.88
N GLY A 32 10.14 -22.87 20.37
CA GLY A 32 9.96 -24.28 20.01
C GLY A 32 9.44 -24.54 18.60
N ASP A 33 9.39 -23.54 17.71
CA ASP A 33 9.01 -23.71 16.30
C ASP A 33 10.09 -24.35 15.41
N GLY A 34 11.20 -24.80 15.99
CA GLY A 34 12.34 -25.38 15.29
C GLY A 34 13.19 -24.38 14.51
N ARG A 35 12.83 -23.09 14.47
CA ARG A 35 13.63 -22.06 13.82
C ARG A 35 14.69 -21.55 14.78
N GLY A 36 15.95 -21.65 14.37
CA GLY A 36 17.10 -21.34 15.23
C GLY A 36 17.13 -19.90 15.75
N SER A 37 17.89 -19.70 16.84
CA SER A 37 18.04 -18.38 17.50
C SER A 37 18.43 -17.25 16.53
N ASN A 38 19.33 -17.54 15.58
CA ASN A 38 19.80 -16.57 14.59
C ASN A 38 18.67 -16.04 13.70
N TYR A 39 17.75 -16.91 13.27
CA TYR A 39 16.61 -16.51 12.45
C TYR A 39 15.69 -15.53 13.20
N ARG A 40 15.43 -15.81 14.49
CA ARG A 40 14.66 -14.90 15.34
C ARG A 40 15.38 -13.58 15.57
N PHE A 41 16.69 -13.62 15.83
CA PHE A 41 17.47 -12.39 15.99
C PHE A 41 17.36 -11.49 14.76
N LEU A 42 17.49 -12.05 13.55
CA LEU A 42 17.36 -11.30 12.30
C LEU A 42 15.95 -10.72 12.13
N LEU A 43 14.91 -11.51 12.36
CA LEU A 43 13.52 -11.06 12.25
C LEU A 43 13.17 -9.94 13.24
N HIS A 44 13.68 -10.00 14.47
CA HIS A 44 13.35 -9.03 15.51
C HIS A 44 14.23 -7.78 15.50
N ASN A 45 15.50 -7.88 15.06
CA ASN A 45 16.47 -6.78 15.20
C ASN A 45 17.01 -6.24 13.86
N ALA A 46 17.30 -7.11 12.90
CA ALA A 46 17.95 -6.71 11.66
C ALA A 46 16.96 -6.21 10.59
N PHE A 47 15.70 -6.64 10.68
CA PHE A 47 14.68 -6.34 9.68
C PHE A 47 13.46 -5.67 10.32
N PRO A 48 13.50 -4.36 10.59
CA PRO A 48 12.40 -3.66 11.21
C PRO A 48 11.31 -3.36 10.15
N TYR A 49 10.63 -4.39 9.65
CA TYR A 49 9.60 -4.32 8.60
C TYR A 49 8.55 -3.24 8.89
N GLY A 50 8.13 -3.12 10.15
CA GLY A 50 7.19 -2.07 10.57
C GLY A 50 7.79 -0.66 10.59
N MET A 51 9.10 -0.50 10.77
CA MET A 51 9.71 0.82 10.92
C MET A 51 9.72 1.60 9.61
N LEU A 52 10.02 0.95 8.47
CA LEU A 52 9.98 1.63 7.17
C LEU A 52 8.55 2.08 6.84
N ALA A 53 7.56 1.20 7.01
CA ALA A 53 6.15 1.52 6.82
C ALA A 53 5.71 2.67 7.75
N SER A 54 6.06 2.63 9.04
CA SER A 54 5.78 3.69 10.00
C SER A 54 6.41 5.03 9.60
N GLN A 55 7.66 5.02 9.12
CA GLN A 55 8.31 6.24 8.64
C GLN A 55 7.64 6.80 7.39
N ILE A 56 7.19 5.94 6.47
CA ILE A 56 6.48 6.36 5.26
C ILE A 56 5.13 6.96 5.64
N MET A 57 4.36 6.30 6.52
CA MET A 57 3.08 6.82 7.00
C MET A 57 3.25 8.16 7.71
N TYR A 58 4.17 8.24 8.67
CA TYR A 58 4.43 9.49 9.39
C TYR A 58 4.79 10.65 8.45
N LYS A 59 5.76 10.43 7.55
CA LYS A 59 6.21 11.48 6.62
C LYS A 59 5.16 11.82 5.58
N GLY A 60 4.45 10.82 5.06
CA GLY A 60 3.38 11.05 4.10
C GLY A 60 2.23 11.83 4.70
N SER A 61 1.79 11.49 5.91
CA SER A 61 0.78 12.25 6.63
C SER A 61 1.20 13.69 6.89
N TRP A 62 2.48 13.93 7.22
CA TRP A 62 2.98 15.30 7.40
C TRP A 62 2.91 16.11 6.10
N GLU A 63 3.23 15.50 4.97
CA GLU A 63 3.21 16.17 3.66
C GLU A 63 1.83 16.14 2.98
N GLY A 64 0.78 15.63 3.66
CA GLY A 64 -0.58 15.52 3.11
C GLY A 64 -0.74 14.47 2.00
N LEU A 65 0.19 13.53 1.87
CA LEU A 65 0.15 12.47 0.87
C LEU A 65 -0.89 11.40 1.25
N PRO A 66 -1.83 11.03 0.36
CA PRO A 66 -2.73 9.92 0.61
C PRO A 66 -1.93 8.60 0.73
N ILE A 67 -2.16 7.87 1.81
CA ILE A 67 -1.58 6.55 2.05
C ILE A 67 -2.68 5.57 2.44
N ILE A 68 -2.72 4.42 1.79
CA ILE A 68 -3.63 3.32 2.13
C ILE A 68 -2.82 2.15 2.68
N GLU A 69 -3.13 1.72 3.90
CA GLU A 69 -2.64 0.46 4.45
C GLU A 69 -3.70 -0.64 4.20
N LEU A 70 -3.33 -1.66 3.43
CA LEU A 70 -4.17 -2.83 3.17
C LEU A 70 -4.07 -3.83 4.32
N THR A 71 -5.19 -4.47 4.64
CA THR A 71 -5.25 -5.51 5.67
C THR A 71 -4.59 -6.81 5.19
N GLY A 72 -4.20 -7.67 6.13
CA GLY A 72 -3.63 -8.99 5.79
C GLY A 72 -4.57 -9.89 4.97
N LYS A 73 -5.90 -9.69 5.07
CA LYS A 73 -6.89 -10.37 4.20
C LYS A 73 -6.78 -9.87 2.77
N GLU A 74 -6.64 -8.55 2.60
CA GLU A 74 -6.48 -7.91 1.29
C GLU A 74 -5.11 -8.14 0.68
N THR A 75 -4.07 -8.51 1.42
CA THR A 75 -2.73 -8.78 0.87
C THR A 75 -2.40 -10.26 0.78
N ARG A 76 -3.37 -11.13 1.10
CA ARG A 76 -3.17 -12.58 1.01
C ARG A 76 -2.84 -12.99 -0.42
N ASN A 77 -1.81 -13.84 -0.55
CA ASN A 77 -1.35 -14.41 -1.83
C ASN A 77 -0.85 -13.40 -2.88
N THR A 78 -0.59 -12.13 -2.53
CA THR A 78 -0.07 -11.12 -3.50
C THR A 78 1.21 -11.57 -4.20
N SER A 79 2.05 -12.35 -3.51
CA SER A 79 3.30 -12.91 -4.04
C SER A 79 3.13 -14.22 -4.82
N LYS A 80 1.93 -14.81 -4.86
CA LYS A 80 1.64 -16.06 -5.59
C LYS A 80 0.67 -15.87 -6.75
N GLU A 81 -0.21 -14.89 -6.64
CA GLU A 81 -1.19 -14.53 -7.66
C GLU A 81 -0.49 -13.85 -8.83
N CYS A 82 -0.64 -14.38 -10.04
CA CYS A 82 -0.08 -13.78 -11.23
C CYS A 82 -0.75 -12.42 -11.49
N SER A 83 0.04 -11.35 -11.55
CA SER A 83 -0.47 -10.00 -11.80
C SER A 83 -1.08 -9.81 -13.20
N ALA A 84 -0.76 -10.67 -14.16
CA ALA A 84 -1.30 -10.60 -15.52
C ALA A 84 -2.66 -11.31 -15.66
N CYS A 85 -2.79 -12.54 -15.13
CA CYS A 85 -3.99 -13.37 -15.35
C CYS A 85 -4.76 -13.75 -14.08
N GLY A 86 -4.22 -13.46 -12.89
CA GLY A 86 -4.86 -13.74 -11.60
C GLY A 86 -4.78 -15.20 -11.14
N SER A 87 -4.13 -16.10 -11.88
CA SER A 87 -3.98 -17.49 -11.45
C SER A 87 -2.98 -17.62 -10.30
N LEU A 88 -3.20 -18.61 -9.42
CA LEU A 88 -2.29 -18.89 -8.32
C LEU A 88 -1.14 -19.78 -8.81
N THR A 89 0.06 -19.29 -8.63
CA THR A 89 1.28 -19.96 -9.03
C THR A 89 1.80 -20.85 -7.89
N ARG A 90 2.46 -21.95 -8.23
CA ARG A 90 3.19 -22.77 -7.25
C ARG A 90 4.35 -21.97 -6.66
N ILE A 91 4.61 -22.18 -5.37
CA ILE A 91 5.76 -21.55 -4.72
C ILE A 91 6.95 -22.49 -4.87
N GLU A 92 7.85 -22.14 -5.77
CA GLU A 92 9.21 -22.64 -5.71
C GLU A 92 10.03 -21.68 -4.84
N HIS A 93 11.10 -22.16 -4.19
CA HIS A 93 11.98 -21.34 -3.33
C HIS A 93 12.81 -20.31 -4.14
N ASP A 94 12.33 -19.92 -5.32
CA ASP A 94 12.95 -18.99 -6.25
C ASP A 94 12.34 -17.58 -6.12
N ARG A 95 13.14 -16.55 -6.43
CA ARG A 95 12.72 -15.14 -6.48
C ARG A 95 11.88 -14.84 -7.72
N ILE A 96 11.99 -15.68 -8.74
CA ILE A 96 11.21 -15.53 -9.98
C ILE A 96 9.87 -16.26 -9.80
N LEU A 97 8.78 -15.56 -10.14
CA LEU A 97 7.46 -16.16 -10.31
C LEU A 97 7.30 -16.55 -11.78
N LYS A 98 6.95 -17.82 -12.03
CA LYS A 98 6.67 -18.37 -13.36
C LYS A 98 5.24 -18.87 -13.44
N CYS A 99 4.40 -18.18 -14.18
CA CYS A 99 2.98 -18.51 -14.24
C CYS A 99 2.69 -19.62 -15.25
N ASP A 100 2.26 -20.79 -14.77
CA ASP A 100 1.87 -21.93 -15.62
C ASP A 100 0.69 -21.64 -16.56
N SER A 101 -0.15 -20.65 -16.23
CA SER A 101 -1.38 -20.36 -17.01
C SER A 101 -1.16 -19.42 -18.19
N CYS A 102 -0.26 -18.44 -18.05
CA CYS A 102 -0.05 -17.39 -19.06
C CYS A 102 1.40 -17.20 -19.48
N GLY A 103 2.34 -17.93 -18.87
CA GLY A 103 3.77 -17.86 -19.19
C GLY A 103 4.50 -16.63 -18.66
N LEU A 104 3.87 -15.81 -17.81
CA LEU A 104 4.54 -14.65 -17.20
C LEU A 104 5.72 -15.10 -16.33
N GLU A 105 6.91 -14.56 -16.61
CA GLU A 105 8.09 -14.67 -15.74
C GLU A 105 8.48 -13.27 -15.22
N ILE A 106 8.45 -13.08 -13.90
CA ILE A 106 8.72 -11.78 -13.27
C ILE A 106 9.28 -11.97 -11.85
N ASP A 107 10.06 -11.00 -11.36
CA ASP A 107 10.43 -10.96 -9.95
C ASP A 107 9.18 -10.93 -9.05
N ARG A 108 9.20 -11.76 -8.01
CA ARG A 108 8.05 -11.97 -7.12
C ARG A 108 7.69 -10.73 -6.31
N ASP A 109 8.69 -9.95 -5.90
CA ASP A 109 8.47 -8.72 -5.14
C ASP A 109 7.81 -7.68 -6.05
N VAL A 110 8.26 -7.57 -7.31
CA VAL A 110 7.61 -6.71 -8.33
C VAL A 110 6.16 -7.15 -8.60
N ASN A 111 5.92 -8.45 -8.77
CA ASN A 111 4.56 -8.97 -8.95
C ASN A 111 3.65 -8.65 -7.75
N ALA A 112 4.16 -8.80 -6.53
CA ALA A 112 3.44 -8.45 -5.31
C ALA A 112 3.12 -6.95 -5.27
N CYS A 113 4.05 -6.07 -5.65
CA CYS A 113 3.80 -4.63 -5.75
C CYS A 113 2.66 -4.29 -6.73
N ILE A 114 2.62 -4.94 -7.91
CA ILE A 114 1.55 -4.72 -8.90
C ILE A 114 0.20 -5.14 -8.32
N ASN A 115 0.13 -6.30 -7.69
CA ASN A 115 -1.10 -6.79 -7.05
C ASN A 115 -1.56 -5.87 -5.91
N ILE A 116 -0.66 -5.44 -5.03
CA ILE A 116 -0.95 -4.51 -3.93
C ILE A 116 -1.49 -3.18 -4.49
N ALA A 117 -0.85 -2.62 -5.52
CA ALA A 117 -1.31 -1.40 -6.17
C ALA A 117 -2.72 -1.56 -6.78
N GLY A 118 -2.98 -2.69 -7.45
CA GLY A 118 -4.30 -3.03 -8.00
C GLY A 118 -5.40 -3.14 -6.93
N ARG A 119 -5.09 -3.78 -5.79
CA ARG A 119 -6.00 -3.91 -4.66
C ARG A 119 -6.26 -2.56 -3.98
N GLY A 120 -5.23 -1.73 -3.82
CA GLY A 120 -5.38 -0.35 -3.33
C GLY A 120 -6.27 0.52 -4.24
N ARG A 121 -6.09 0.43 -5.56
CA ARG A 121 -6.96 1.11 -6.53
C ARG A 121 -8.41 0.66 -6.42
N THR A 122 -8.64 -0.64 -6.22
CA THR A 122 -9.98 -1.21 -6.04
C THR A 122 -10.63 -0.69 -4.75
N ARG A 123 -9.88 -0.61 -3.65
CA ARG A 123 -10.34 -0.04 -2.38
C ARG A 123 -10.75 1.43 -2.53
N LEU A 124 -9.94 2.22 -3.23
CA LEU A 124 -10.26 3.63 -3.50
C LEU A 124 -11.58 3.77 -4.29
N LYS A 125 -11.76 2.99 -5.35
CA LYS A 125 -13.00 2.98 -6.16
C LYS A 125 -14.24 2.59 -5.35
N ARG A 126 -14.11 1.73 -4.34
CA ARG A 126 -15.22 1.36 -3.45
C ARG A 126 -15.55 2.50 -2.49
N SER A 127 -14.54 3.15 -1.93
CA SER A 127 -14.72 4.29 -1.02
C SER A 127 -15.41 5.48 -1.71
N SER A 128 -15.05 5.76 -2.97
CA SER A 128 -15.67 6.86 -3.73
C SER A 128 -17.14 6.63 -4.09
N LYS A 129 -17.60 5.37 -4.13
CA LYS A 129 -19.01 5.03 -4.37
C LYS A 129 -19.89 5.22 -3.12
N GLY A 130 -19.29 5.40 -1.94
CA GLY A 130 -20.00 5.56 -0.67
C GLY A 130 -20.16 7.01 -0.19
N LEU A 131 -19.63 8.01 -0.89
CA LEU A 131 -19.98 9.40 -0.57
C LEU A 131 -21.39 9.68 -1.12
N PRO A 132 -22.38 10.02 -0.27
CA PRO A 132 -23.67 10.45 -0.76
C PRO A 132 -23.47 11.69 -1.63
N ALA A 133 -24.15 11.73 -2.78
CA ALA A 133 -24.10 12.85 -3.71
C ALA A 133 -24.46 14.19 -3.05
N GLU A 134 -25.19 14.16 -1.92
CA GLU A 134 -25.49 15.33 -1.09
C GLU A 134 -24.25 16.03 -0.51
N ALA A 135 -23.22 15.30 -0.09
CA ALA A 135 -22.05 15.91 0.57
C ALA A 135 -21.17 16.71 -0.42
N VAL A 136 -21.20 16.36 -1.70
CA VAL A 136 -20.45 17.04 -2.78
C VAL A 136 -21.17 18.33 -3.24
N LYS A 137 -22.48 18.47 -2.98
CA LYS A 137 -23.21 19.71 -3.26
C LYS A 137 -22.86 20.81 -2.24
N GLN A 138 -22.79 20.47 -0.95
CA GLN A 138 -22.47 21.44 0.10
C GLN A 138 -21.10 22.11 -0.08
N SER A 139 -20.08 21.41 -0.59
CA SER A 139 -18.78 22.04 -0.84
C SER A 139 -18.81 23.06 -1.99
N LYS A 140 -19.63 22.81 -3.02
CA LYS A 140 -19.81 23.74 -4.14
C LYS A 140 -20.61 24.98 -3.75
N ASP A 141 -21.63 24.80 -2.91
CA ASP A 141 -22.42 25.91 -2.38
C ASP A 141 -21.56 26.80 -1.47
N VAL A 142 -20.66 26.22 -0.66
CA VAL A 142 -19.71 26.98 0.19
C VAL A 142 -18.65 27.73 -0.63
N GLU A 143 -18.10 27.13 -1.69
CA GLU A 143 -17.19 27.81 -2.61
C GLU A 143 -17.87 28.96 -3.36
N GLN A 144 -19.14 28.81 -3.72
CA GLN A 144 -19.93 29.84 -4.41
C GLN A 144 -20.36 30.99 -3.47
N MET A 145 -20.52 30.73 -2.17
CA MET A 145 -20.75 31.76 -1.15
C MET A 145 -19.49 32.52 -0.72
N ALA A 146 -18.30 31.89 -0.78
CA ALA A 146 -17.03 32.56 -0.48
C ALA A 146 -16.57 33.50 -1.62
N GLY A 147 -16.95 33.22 -2.86
CA GLY A 147 -16.62 34.03 -4.04
C GLY A 147 -17.43 35.32 -4.21
N SER A 148 -18.50 35.54 -3.43
CA SER A 148 -19.40 36.69 -3.59
C SER A 148 -19.14 37.86 -2.62
N GLN A 149 -18.21 37.73 -1.66
CA GLN A 149 -17.93 38.78 -0.66
C GLN A 149 -16.73 39.68 -0.97
N ILE A 150 -16.22 39.71 -2.20
CA ILE A 150 -15.18 40.67 -2.61
C ILE A 150 -15.67 41.45 -3.83
N SER A 151 -16.65 42.33 -3.64
CA SER A 151 -16.83 43.51 -4.49
C SER A 151 -17.14 44.74 -3.64
N THR A 152 -16.06 45.37 -3.18
CA THR A 152 -15.84 46.83 -3.17
C THR A 152 -16.78 47.69 -2.33
N ILE A 153 -16.32 47.98 -1.11
CA ILE A 153 -16.36 49.34 -0.57
C ILE A 153 -15.26 50.12 -1.30
N ILE A 154 -15.66 51.18 -2.02
CA ILE A 154 -15.05 52.50 -2.25
C ILE A 154 -15.90 53.19 -3.32
#